data_AF-A0A533ZGE1-F1
#
_entry.id   AF-A0A533ZGE1-F1
#
_cell.length_a   1.000
_cell.length_b   1.000
_cell.length_c   1.000
_cell.angle_alpha   90.00
_cell.angle_beta   90.00
_cell.angle_gamma   90.00
#
_symmetry.space_group_name_H-M   'P 1'
#
loop_
_entity.id
_entity.type
_entity.pdbx_description
1 polymer ?
#
loop_
_entity_poly.entity_id
_entity_poly.type
_entity_poly.pdbx_seq_one_letter_code
_entity_poly.pdbx_strand_id
1 'polypeptide(L)'
;MRQSKQGKGTMGSMLWLVSLVFACLLWAASSTGESSRPLVGHVMALLAVFEEADVLPPETSPEANALIHALIQTQAALTKTTNPATRRWFADALRRSEAREAAPDPREGLTSRTLEAIVTYAQTHPPTARPDVMAGLQEFNVGPADLDLMARVYRQARDRFHSTGRNIHRIYEAERRAMPLR
;
A
#
# COMPACT_ATOMS: atom_id res chain seq x y z
N MET A 1 47.49 15.78 1.60
CA MET A 1 46.38 16.04 2.57
C MET A 1 45.08 15.65 1.88
N ARG A 2 44.47 14.51 2.27
CA ARG A 2 43.24 14.40 3.12
C ARG A 2 42.01 15.03 2.44
N GLN A 3 40.86 14.39 2.23
CA GLN A 3 40.23 13.13 2.70
C GLN A 3 39.23 12.64 1.63
N SER A 4 39.15 11.34 1.32
CA SER A 4 38.19 10.37 1.90
C SER A 4 36.78 10.92 2.11
N LYS A 5 35.89 10.69 1.14
CA LYS A 5 34.43 10.71 1.35
C LYS A 5 33.98 9.28 1.65
N GLN A 6 33.82 9.02 2.94
CA GLN A 6 33.17 7.82 3.48
C GLN A 6 31.80 7.61 2.86
N GLY A 7 31.58 6.43 2.27
CA GLY A 7 30.26 5.87 2.10
C GLY A 7 29.65 5.60 3.48
N LYS A 8 28.50 6.21 3.74
CA LYS A 8 27.64 5.92 4.89
C LYS A 8 26.22 5.75 4.36
N GLY A 9 25.60 4.62 4.66
CA GLY A 9 24.16 4.43 4.49
C GLY A 9 23.72 3.08 3.92
N THR A 10 24.31 1.95 4.33
CA THR A 10 23.79 0.62 3.96
C THR A 10 23.42 -0.26 5.15
N MET A 11 23.65 0.18 6.38
CA MET A 11 23.44 -0.66 7.57
C MET A 11 22.14 -0.38 8.34
N GLY A 12 21.46 0.74 8.05
CA GLY A 12 20.15 1.08 8.63
C GLY A 12 18.96 0.44 7.89
N SER A 13 18.96 0.49 6.55
CA SER A 13 17.86 -0.06 5.72
C SER A 13 17.72 -1.58 5.81
N MET A 14 18.80 -2.31 6.05
CA MET A 14 18.73 -3.78 6.13
C MET A 14 18.09 -4.27 7.44
N LEU A 15 18.03 -3.43 8.47
CA LEU A 15 17.33 -3.74 9.73
C LEU A 15 15.81 -3.56 9.60
N TRP A 16 15.37 -2.62 8.76
CA TRP A 16 13.95 -2.33 8.52
C TRP A 16 13.24 -3.57 7.99
N LEU A 17 13.77 -4.17 6.93
CA LEU A 17 13.25 -5.41 6.36
C LEU A 17 13.27 -6.58 7.35
N VAL A 18 14.31 -6.73 8.17
CA VAL A 18 14.42 -7.88 9.09
C VAL A 18 13.44 -7.76 10.26
N SER A 19 13.28 -6.57 10.84
CA SER A 19 12.33 -6.33 11.94
C SER A 19 10.87 -6.33 11.48
N LEU A 20 10.58 -5.76 10.30
CA LEU A 20 9.22 -5.73 9.75
C LEU A 20 8.78 -7.12 9.25
N VAL A 21 9.70 -7.90 8.68
CA VAL A 21 9.47 -9.31 8.32
C VAL A 21 9.20 -10.14 9.57
N PHE A 22 9.89 -9.92 10.68
CA PHE A 22 9.61 -10.64 11.94
C PHE A 22 8.24 -10.29 12.53
N ALA A 23 7.86 -9.01 12.53
CA ALA A 23 6.54 -8.58 13.01
C ALA A 23 5.39 -9.13 12.14
N CYS A 24 5.58 -9.16 10.81
CA CYS A 24 4.60 -9.75 9.89
C CYS A 24 4.57 -11.29 9.94
N LEU A 25 5.71 -11.97 10.12
CA LEU A 25 5.76 -13.43 10.24
C LEU A 25 5.12 -13.92 11.55
N LEU A 26 5.29 -13.17 12.64
CA LEU A 26 4.63 -13.47 13.92
C LEU A 26 3.11 -13.31 13.84
N TRP A 27 2.61 -12.40 13.00
CA TRP A 27 1.17 -12.25 12.75
C TRP A 27 0.63 -13.26 11.72
N ALA A 28 1.39 -13.61 10.68
CA ALA A 28 0.94 -14.57 9.67
C ALA A 28 0.69 -15.98 10.24
N ALA A 29 1.34 -16.33 11.36
CA ALA A 29 1.13 -17.60 12.05
C ALA A 29 -0.27 -17.75 12.69
N SER A 30 -1.01 -16.65 12.89
CA SER A 30 -2.38 -16.69 13.46
C SER A 30 -3.48 -16.67 12.40
N SER A 31 -3.17 -16.50 11.11
CA SER A 31 -4.12 -16.64 10.01
C SER A 31 -3.99 -18.00 9.34
N THR A 32 -4.80 -18.98 9.75
CA THR A 32 -5.03 -20.20 9.01
C THR A 32 -5.63 -19.88 7.64
N GLY A 33 -4.85 -20.04 6.56
CA GLY A 33 -5.37 -20.04 5.20
C GLY A 33 -4.33 -19.65 4.14
N GLU A 34 -4.07 -20.57 3.20
CA GLU A 34 -3.27 -20.40 1.98
C GLU A 34 -3.61 -19.09 1.21
N SER A 35 -4.85 -18.60 1.34
CA SER A 35 -5.38 -17.38 0.71
C SER A 35 -4.88 -16.05 1.29
N SER A 36 -4.34 -16.05 2.52
CA SER A 36 -3.85 -14.81 3.17
C SER A 36 -2.41 -14.46 2.77
N ARG A 37 -1.62 -15.43 2.28
CA ARG A 37 -0.20 -15.23 1.92
C ARG A 37 0.00 -14.28 0.74
N PRO A 38 -0.75 -14.37 -0.38
CA PRO A 38 -0.59 -13.44 -1.50
C PRO A 38 -0.87 -11.99 -1.09
N LEU A 39 -1.92 -11.80 -0.27
CA LEU A 39 -2.37 -10.51 0.23
C LEU A 39 -1.28 -9.82 1.09
N VAL A 40 -0.65 -10.53 2.02
CA VAL A 40 0.46 -9.96 2.81
C VAL A 40 1.58 -9.47 1.89
N GLY A 41 1.89 -10.21 0.83
CA GLY A 41 2.92 -9.83 -0.13
C GLY A 41 2.64 -8.50 -0.85
N HIS A 42 1.38 -8.18 -1.16
CA HIS A 42 1.04 -6.92 -1.82
C HIS A 42 1.30 -5.71 -0.91
N VAL A 43 0.94 -5.81 0.37
CA VAL A 43 1.23 -4.76 1.36
C VAL A 43 2.73 -4.61 1.56
N MET A 44 3.47 -5.72 1.71
CA MET A 44 4.92 -5.67 1.88
C MET A 44 5.62 -4.97 0.70
N ALA A 45 5.21 -5.24 -0.54
CA ALA A 45 5.83 -4.57 -1.68
C ALA A 45 5.45 -3.09 -1.80
N LEU A 46 4.24 -2.70 -1.38
CA LEU A 46 3.91 -1.28 -1.28
C LEU A 46 4.81 -0.58 -0.26
N LEU A 47 5.04 -1.19 0.90
CA LEU A 47 5.95 -0.66 1.91
C LEU A 47 7.39 -0.56 1.40
N ALA A 48 7.88 -1.58 0.69
CA ALA A 48 9.21 -1.55 0.06
C ALA A 48 9.32 -0.44 -0.99
N VAL A 49 8.28 -0.22 -1.80
CA VAL A 49 8.22 0.89 -2.78
C VAL A 49 8.27 2.25 -2.07
N PHE A 50 7.56 2.40 -0.95
CA PHE A 50 7.57 3.64 -0.17
C PHE A 50 8.90 3.87 0.56
N GLU A 51 9.56 2.80 0.99
CA GLU A 51 10.92 2.85 1.53
C GLU A 51 11.91 3.31 0.48
N GLU A 52 11.87 2.73 -0.72
CA GLU A 52 12.77 3.14 -1.80
C GLU A 52 12.56 4.60 -2.23
N ALA A 53 11.33 5.10 -2.13
CA ALA A 53 11.03 6.51 -2.37
C ALA A 53 11.47 7.44 -1.24
N ASP A 54 11.87 6.92 -0.07
CA ASP A 54 12.19 7.69 1.13
C ASP A 54 11.01 8.55 1.61
N VAL A 55 9.79 7.97 1.60
CA VAL A 55 8.55 8.67 1.99
C VAL A 55 7.81 8.02 3.15
N LEU A 56 8.38 6.95 3.72
CA LEU A 56 7.81 6.33 4.90
C LEU A 56 7.91 7.27 6.10
N PRO A 57 6.88 7.32 6.96
CA PRO A 57 7.02 7.95 8.26
C PRO A 57 8.15 7.30 9.07
N PRO A 58 8.75 8.01 10.04
CA PRO A 58 9.77 7.43 10.91
C PRO A 58 9.28 6.14 11.56
N GLU A 59 10.10 5.09 11.59
CA GLU A 59 9.71 3.73 12.00
C GLU A 59 9.04 3.66 13.37
N THR A 60 9.54 4.45 14.33
CA THR A 60 9.04 4.48 15.71
C THR A 60 7.84 5.41 15.90
N SER A 61 7.35 6.03 14.83
CA SER A 61 6.23 6.96 14.90
C SER A 61 4.88 6.24 14.90
N PRO A 62 3.85 6.79 15.58
CA PRO A 62 2.48 6.29 15.46
C PRO A 62 1.96 6.28 14.01
N GLU A 63 2.46 7.19 13.17
CA GLU A 63 2.06 7.30 11.77
C GLU A 63 2.55 6.13 10.91
N ALA A 64 3.73 5.58 11.19
CA ALA A 64 4.22 4.37 10.52
C ALA A 64 3.30 3.17 10.80
N ASN A 65 2.90 2.98 12.05
CA ASN A 65 1.93 1.96 12.43
C ASN A 65 0.58 2.20 11.74
N ALA A 66 0.08 3.44 11.77
CA ALA A 66 -1.16 3.81 11.10
C ALA A 66 -1.14 3.49 9.59
N LEU A 67 -0.03 3.75 8.89
CA LEU A 67 0.11 3.44 7.48
C LEU A 67 0.02 1.93 7.20
N ILE A 68 0.70 1.12 8.01
CA ILE A 68 0.66 -0.35 7.89
C ILE A 68 -0.77 -0.85 8.10
N HIS A 69 -1.44 -0.37 9.15
CA HIS A 69 -2.85 -0.71 9.43
C HIS A 69 -3.77 -0.31 8.28
N ALA A 70 -3.64 0.93 7.78
CA ALA A 70 -4.43 1.45 6.67
C ALA A 70 -4.32 0.56 5.42
N LEU A 71 -3.11 0.14 5.05
CA LEU A 71 -2.87 -0.73 3.89
C LEU A 71 -3.47 -2.13 4.09
N ILE A 72 -3.26 -2.73 5.26
CA ILE A 72 -3.77 -4.08 5.57
C ILE A 72 -5.31 -4.08 5.58
N GLN A 73 -5.92 -3.11 6.25
CA GLN A 73 -7.36 -3.00 6.41
C GLN A 73 -8.04 -2.65 5.09
N THR A 74 -7.44 -1.77 4.28
CA THR A 74 -7.95 -1.43 2.95
C THR A 74 -7.88 -2.64 2.01
N GLN A 75 -6.80 -3.42 2.07
CA GLN A 75 -6.74 -4.68 1.32
C GLN A 75 -7.81 -5.67 1.77
N ALA A 76 -8.05 -5.79 3.07
CA ALA A 76 -9.13 -6.63 3.59
C ALA A 76 -10.50 -6.13 3.11
N ALA A 77 -10.77 -4.83 3.18
CA ALA A 77 -12.02 -4.22 2.69
C ALA A 77 -12.20 -4.49 1.18
N LEU A 78 -11.17 -4.25 0.38
CA LEU A 78 -11.17 -4.49 -1.07
C LEU A 78 -11.54 -5.93 -1.43
N THR A 79 -11.01 -6.90 -0.68
CA THR A 79 -11.11 -8.32 -1.02
C THR A 79 -12.26 -9.06 -0.35
N LYS A 80 -12.75 -8.56 0.80
CA LYS A 80 -13.70 -9.29 1.67
C LYS A 80 -15.00 -8.56 1.96
N THR A 81 -15.13 -7.27 1.65
CA THR A 81 -16.35 -6.53 1.98
C THR A 81 -17.57 -7.12 1.28
N THR A 82 -18.66 -7.28 2.04
CA THR A 82 -19.97 -7.69 1.52
C THR A 82 -20.91 -6.50 1.34
N ASN A 83 -20.53 -5.31 1.83
CA ASN A 83 -21.31 -4.09 1.67
C ASN A 83 -21.40 -3.71 0.17
N PRO A 84 -22.61 -3.65 -0.42
CA PRO A 84 -22.77 -3.44 -1.85
C PRO A 84 -22.33 -2.04 -2.30
N ALA A 85 -22.51 -1.01 -1.46
CA ALA A 85 -22.08 0.34 -1.78
C ALA A 85 -20.56 0.45 -1.82
N THR A 86 -19.87 -0.12 -0.83
CA THR A 86 -18.40 -0.15 -0.79
C THR A 86 -17.81 -0.99 -1.93
N ARG A 87 -18.37 -2.17 -2.23
CA ARG A 87 -17.97 -2.97 -3.39
C ARG A 87 -18.11 -2.19 -4.70
N ARG A 88 -19.23 -1.50 -4.88
CA ARG A 88 -19.47 -0.69 -6.07
C ARG A 88 -18.50 0.49 -6.14
N TRP A 89 -18.21 1.14 -5.02
CA TRP A 89 -17.25 2.24 -4.98
C TRP A 89 -15.85 1.78 -5.39
N PHE A 90 -15.36 0.65 -4.87
CA PHE A 90 -14.09 0.07 -5.34
C PHE A 90 -14.14 -0.29 -6.82
N ALA A 91 -15.21 -0.94 -7.28
CA ALA A 91 -15.34 -1.28 -8.70
C ALA A 91 -15.34 -0.03 -9.59
N ASP A 92 -15.95 1.07 -9.16
CA ASP A 92 -15.97 2.33 -9.90
C ASP A 92 -14.58 2.98 -9.94
N ALA A 93 -13.83 2.92 -8.84
CA ALA A 93 -12.44 3.39 -8.78
C ALA A 93 -11.55 2.62 -9.78
N LEU A 94 -11.64 1.30 -9.80
CA LEU A 94 -10.83 0.45 -10.69
C LEU A 94 -11.20 0.62 -12.16
N ARG A 95 -12.50 0.75 -12.48
CA ARG A 95 -12.96 1.00 -13.87
C ARG A 95 -12.53 2.36 -14.42
N ARG A 96 -12.38 3.38 -13.56
CA ARG A 96 -11.94 4.73 -13.95
C ARG A 96 -10.43 4.93 -13.88
N SER A 97 -9.67 3.92 -13.45
CA SER A 97 -8.22 4.01 -13.49
C SER A 97 -7.77 4.23 -14.94
N GLU A 98 -6.98 5.27 -15.19
CA GLU A 98 -6.48 5.64 -16.52
C GLU A 98 -5.42 4.66 -17.06
N ALA A 99 -5.41 3.43 -16.55
CA ALA A 99 -4.51 2.40 -17.01
C ALA A 99 -4.80 2.14 -18.49
N ARG A 100 -3.81 2.45 -19.34
CA ARG A 100 -3.77 2.07 -20.76
C ARG A 100 -3.82 0.54 -20.94
N GLU A 101 -3.56 -0.20 -19.86
CA GLU A 101 -3.66 -1.64 -19.71
C GLU A 101 -4.88 -1.99 -18.85
N ALA A 102 -5.39 -3.21 -18.96
CA ALA A 102 -6.64 -3.66 -18.34
C ALA A 102 -6.85 -3.17 -16.90
N ALA A 103 -8.10 -2.82 -16.56
CA ALA A 103 -8.47 -2.38 -15.21
C ALA A 103 -7.98 -3.40 -14.15
N PRO A 104 -7.42 -2.96 -13.01
CA PRO A 104 -6.93 -3.88 -12.00
C PRO A 104 -8.05 -4.80 -11.48
N ASP A 105 -7.78 -6.10 -11.31
CA ASP A 105 -8.73 -7.02 -10.72
C ASP A 105 -8.69 -6.88 -9.18
N PRO A 106 -9.82 -6.55 -8.51
CA PRO A 106 -9.85 -6.46 -7.04
C PRO A 106 -9.43 -7.78 -6.35
N ARG A 107 -9.50 -8.93 -7.02
CA ARG A 107 -9.03 -10.22 -6.50
C ARG A 107 -7.51 -10.34 -6.45
N GLU A 108 -6.78 -9.55 -7.21
CA GLU A 108 -5.32 -9.44 -7.12
C GLU A 108 -4.87 -8.64 -5.89
N GLY A 109 -5.80 -8.10 -5.11
CA GLY A 109 -5.50 -7.38 -3.89
C GLY A 109 -4.98 -5.97 -4.13
N LEU A 110 -4.31 -5.41 -3.11
CA LEU A 110 -3.89 -4.02 -3.10
C LEU A 110 -2.55 -3.85 -3.82
N THR A 111 -2.56 -3.92 -5.15
CA THR A 111 -1.39 -3.60 -5.99
C THR A 111 -1.09 -2.10 -6.01
N SER A 112 0.07 -1.69 -6.54
CA SER A 112 0.34 -0.25 -6.76
C SER A 112 -0.67 0.41 -7.69
N ARG A 113 -1.13 -0.30 -8.74
CA ARG A 113 -2.18 0.20 -9.65
C ARG A 113 -3.54 0.27 -8.95
N THR A 114 -3.88 -0.74 -8.16
CA THR A 114 -5.12 -0.74 -7.36
C THR A 114 -5.13 0.41 -6.36
N LEU A 115 -4.02 0.62 -5.62
CA LEU A 115 -3.89 1.72 -4.68
C LEU A 115 -4.00 3.07 -5.40
N GLU A 116 -3.33 3.24 -6.54
CA GLU A 116 -3.44 4.46 -7.34
C GLU A 116 -4.89 4.75 -7.74
N ALA A 117 -5.58 3.74 -8.25
CA ALA A 117 -6.97 3.87 -8.68
C ALA A 117 -7.87 4.32 -7.52
N ILE A 118 -7.71 3.70 -6.35
CA ILE A 118 -8.47 4.04 -5.13
C ILE A 118 -8.19 5.48 -4.70
N VAL A 119 -6.92 5.86 -4.54
CA VAL A 119 -6.57 7.19 -3.99
C VAL A 119 -6.83 8.31 -4.98
N THR A 120 -6.72 8.04 -6.29
CA THR A 120 -7.09 9.00 -7.35
C THR A 120 -8.61 9.19 -7.40
N TYR A 121 -9.37 8.10 -7.37
CA TYR A 121 -10.83 8.18 -7.40
C TYR A 121 -11.39 8.89 -6.18
N ALA A 122 -10.83 8.63 -4.99
CA ALA A 122 -11.23 9.29 -3.75
C ALA A 122 -11.07 10.82 -3.77
N GLN A 123 -10.21 11.39 -4.62
CA GLN A 123 -10.07 12.86 -4.73
C GLN A 123 -11.31 13.54 -5.30
N THR A 124 -12.02 12.86 -6.21
CA THR A 124 -13.21 13.41 -6.88
C THR A 124 -14.50 12.78 -6.38
N HIS A 125 -14.41 11.57 -5.81
CA HIS A 125 -15.53 10.80 -5.27
C HIS A 125 -15.22 10.35 -3.84
N PRO A 126 -15.03 11.29 -2.90
CA PRO A 126 -14.58 10.97 -1.56
C PRO A 126 -15.58 10.01 -0.86
N PRO A 127 -15.11 8.88 -0.29
CA PRO A 127 -15.96 7.98 0.48
C PRO A 127 -16.73 8.70 1.59
N THR A 128 -16.13 9.72 2.20
CA THR A 128 -16.72 10.52 3.28
C THR A 128 -18.00 11.27 2.89
N ALA A 129 -18.22 11.55 1.60
CA ALA A 129 -19.47 12.12 1.10
C ALA A 129 -20.59 11.07 0.92
N ARG A 130 -20.28 9.79 1.18
CA ARG A 130 -21.15 8.63 0.99
C ARG A 130 -21.20 7.79 2.27
N PRO A 131 -22.13 8.09 3.20
CA PRO A 131 -22.22 7.38 4.49
C PRO A 131 -22.35 5.85 4.34
N ASP A 132 -23.03 5.40 3.30
CA ASP A 132 -23.19 3.98 2.96
C ASP A 132 -21.88 3.30 2.55
N VAL A 133 -21.02 4.00 1.81
CA VAL A 133 -19.68 3.54 1.47
C VAL A 133 -18.77 3.54 2.69
N MET A 134 -18.80 4.61 3.50
CA MET A 134 -18.01 4.69 4.73
C MET A 134 -18.35 3.59 5.72
N ALA A 135 -19.63 3.24 5.89
CA ALA A 135 -20.04 2.17 6.78
C ALA A 135 -19.32 0.85 6.46
N GLY A 136 -19.29 0.46 5.18
CA GLY A 136 -18.59 -0.76 4.76
C GLY A 136 -17.06 -0.69 4.79
N LEU A 137 -16.46 0.51 4.78
CA LEU A 137 -15.03 0.70 5.04
C LEU A 137 -14.71 0.58 6.54
N GLN A 138 -15.58 1.14 7.38
CA GLN A 138 -15.45 1.12 8.84
C GLN A 138 -15.64 -0.27 9.44
N GLU A 139 -16.39 -1.17 8.79
CA GLU A 139 -16.43 -2.61 9.13
C GLU A 139 -15.03 -3.25 9.15
N PHE A 140 -14.09 -2.70 8.38
CA PHE A 140 -12.69 -3.14 8.33
C PHE A 140 -11.74 -2.22 9.10
N ASN A 141 -12.29 -1.26 9.86
CA ASN A 141 -11.58 -0.20 10.57
C ASN A 141 -10.87 0.82 9.67
N VAL A 142 -11.28 0.95 8.40
CA VAL A 142 -10.74 1.98 7.50
C VAL A 142 -11.52 3.28 7.72
N GLY A 143 -10.83 4.29 8.24
CA GLY A 143 -11.36 5.65 8.45
C GLY A 143 -10.88 6.67 7.40
N PRO A 144 -11.38 7.91 7.47
CA PRO A 144 -10.95 9.00 6.59
C PRO A 144 -9.45 9.29 6.69
N ALA A 145 -8.90 9.29 7.91
CA ALA A 145 -7.49 9.56 8.14
C ALA A 145 -6.57 8.51 7.49
N ASP A 146 -7.01 7.25 7.44
CA ASP A 146 -6.27 6.17 6.79
C ASP A 146 -6.20 6.37 5.28
N LEU A 147 -7.32 6.77 4.66
CA LEU A 147 -7.38 7.10 3.24
C LEU A 147 -6.48 8.30 2.91
N ASP A 148 -6.51 9.35 3.73
CA ASP A 148 -5.68 10.54 3.56
C ASP A 148 -4.19 10.23 3.71
N LEU A 149 -3.83 9.39 4.69
CA LEU A 149 -2.46 8.92 4.92
C LEU A 149 -1.94 8.12 3.72
N MET A 150 -2.68 7.10 3.28
CA MET A 150 -2.29 6.32 2.09
C MET A 150 -2.17 7.19 0.85
N ALA A 151 -3.11 8.11 0.61
CA ALA A 151 -3.10 8.99 -0.55
C ALA A 151 -1.90 9.95 -0.52
N ARG A 152 -1.53 10.47 0.65
CA ARG A 152 -0.36 11.34 0.83
C ARG A 152 0.94 10.57 0.52
N VAL A 153 1.15 9.43 1.16
CA VAL A 153 2.37 8.62 0.99
C VAL A 153 2.51 8.14 -0.45
N TYR A 154 1.41 7.66 -1.06
CA TYR A 154 1.43 7.22 -2.46
C TYR A 154 1.82 8.35 -3.42
N ARG A 155 1.24 9.55 -3.26
CA ARG A 155 1.58 10.70 -4.13
C ARG A 155 3.03 11.11 -3.96
N GLN A 156 3.54 11.20 -2.73
CA GLN A 156 4.94 11.52 -2.49
C GLN A 156 5.88 10.52 -3.16
N ALA A 157 5.60 9.21 -3.05
CA ALA A 157 6.38 8.18 -3.71
C ALA A 157 6.35 8.33 -5.24
N ARG A 158 5.14 8.50 -5.80
CA ARG A 158 4.96 8.66 -7.25
C ARG A 158 5.70 9.87 -7.77
N ASP A 159 5.59 11.02 -7.11
CA ASP A 159 6.22 12.27 -7.52
C ASP A 159 7.75 12.15 -7.44
N ARG A 160 8.28 11.49 -6.39
CA ARG A 160 9.71 11.21 -6.24
C ARG A 160 10.25 10.37 -7.39
N PHE A 161 9.59 9.26 -7.72
CA PHE A 161 10.01 8.41 -8.84
C PHE A 161 9.86 9.12 -10.19
N HIS A 162 8.76 9.85 -10.40
CA HIS A 162 8.52 10.61 -11.62
C HIS A 162 9.63 11.65 -11.85
N SER A 163 10.08 12.35 -10.80
CA SER A 163 11.18 13.33 -10.90
C SER A 163 12.52 12.74 -11.36
N THR A 164 12.67 11.40 -11.27
CA THR A 164 13.86 10.65 -11.70
C THR A 164 13.61 9.79 -12.94
N GLY A 165 12.47 9.97 -13.62
CA GLY A 165 12.09 9.20 -14.81
C GLY A 165 11.73 7.74 -14.52
N ARG A 166 11.48 7.39 -13.26
CA ARG A 166 11.11 6.04 -12.82
C ARG A 166 9.59 5.91 -12.69
N ASN A 167 9.08 4.70 -12.95
CA ASN A 167 7.66 4.39 -12.86
C ASN A 167 7.37 3.55 -11.60
N ILE A 168 6.51 4.05 -10.72
CA ILE A 168 6.18 3.41 -9.43
C ILE A 168 5.64 1.97 -9.59
N HIS A 169 4.86 1.70 -10.64
CA HIS A 169 4.33 0.35 -10.88
C HIS A 169 5.42 -0.63 -11.29
N ARG A 170 6.38 -0.21 -12.14
CA ARG A 170 7.51 -1.08 -12.50
C ARG A 170 8.38 -1.45 -11.30
N ILE A 171 8.55 -0.51 -10.37
CA ILE A 171 9.26 -0.74 -9.11
C ILE A 171 8.48 -1.74 -8.25
N TYR A 172 7.19 -1.51 -8.08
CA TYR A 172 6.30 -2.42 -7.39
C TYR A 172 6.37 -3.86 -7.94
N GLU A 173 6.33 -4.04 -9.27
CA GLU A 173 6.47 -5.36 -9.90
C GLU A 173 7.84 -6.00 -9.67
N ALA A 174 8.91 -5.21 -9.53
CA ALA A 174 10.23 -5.71 -9.17
C ALA A 174 10.23 -6.21 -7.71
N GLU A 175 9.72 -5.41 -6.78
CA GLU A 175 9.60 -5.77 -5.36
C GLU A 175 8.73 -7.01 -5.15
N ARG A 176 7.56 -7.08 -5.79
CA ARG A 176 6.69 -8.28 -5.71
C ARG A 176 7.39 -9.53 -6.23
N ARG A 177 8.18 -9.42 -7.31
CA ARG A 177 8.89 -10.58 -7.89
C ARG A 177 10.03 -11.07 -7.01
N ALA A 178 10.67 -10.17 -6.25
CA ALA A 178 11.76 -10.49 -5.34
C ALA A 178 11.29 -11.14 -4.03
N MET A 179 10.01 -11.00 -3.66
CA MET A 179 9.47 -11.55 -2.42
C MET A 179 9.26 -13.08 -2.49
N PRO A 180 9.61 -13.82 -1.41
CA PRO A 180 9.52 -15.28 -1.38
C PRO A 180 8.08 -15.83 -1.24
N LEU A 181 7.09 -14.97 -1.01
CA LEU A 181 5.69 -15.34 -0.82
C LEU A 181 4.90 -15.07 -2.11
N ARG A 182 4.74 -16.12 -2.93
CA ARG A 182 3.78 -16.20 -4.04
C ARG A 182 2.58 -17.03 -3.63
#